data_AF-A0A978T1A4-F1
#
_entry.id   AF-A0A978T1A4-F1
#
_cell.length_a   1.000
_cell.length_b   1.000
_cell.length_c   1.000
_cell.angle_alpha   90.00
_cell.angle_beta   90.00
_cell.angle_gamma   90.00
#
_symmetry.space_group_name_H-M   'P 1'
#
loop_
_entity.id
_entity.type
_entity.pdbx_description
1 polymer ?
#
loop_
_entity_poly.entity_id
_entity_poly.type
_entity_poly.pdbx_seq_one_letter_code
_entity_poly.pdbx_strand_id
1 'polypeptide(L)' 'MSRASTAIGVSPVIKDLVQKKALAHRLTLKEIIYMGMLAIDKLNEEEREELADRVHQMQVNGEI' A
#
# COMPACT_ATOMS: atom_id res chain seq x y z
N MET A 1 10.01 -10.10 26.20
CA MET A 1 9.09 -10.10 25.04
C MET A 1 9.94 -9.99 23.79
N SER A 2 10.04 -11.04 22.96
CA SER A 2 10.69 -10.90 21.66
C SER A 2 9.81 -9.97 20.81
N ARG A 3 10.37 -8.84 20.34
CA ARG A 3 9.73 -8.08 19.27
C ARG A 3 9.73 -9.00 18.06
N ALA A 4 8.59 -9.62 17.76
CA ALA A 4 8.40 -10.26 16.46
C ALA A 4 8.56 -9.15 15.42
N SER A 5 9.72 -9.11 14.77
CA SER A 5 9.93 -8.29 13.59
C SER A 5 9.16 -8.95 12.46
N THR A 6 7.86 -8.70 12.36
CA THR A 6 7.04 -9.09 11.22
C THR A 6 7.37 -8.16 10.06
N ALA A 7 8.54 -8.40 9.45
CA ALA A 7 8.86 -7.80 8.17
C ALA A 7 7.85 -8.31 7.15
N ILE A 8 7.07 -7.40 6.58
CA ILE A 8 6.16 -7.73 5.50
C ILE A 8 6.98 -7.78 4.22
N GLY A 9 7.04 -8.95 3.59
CA GLY A 9 7.59 -9.09 2.26
C GLY A 9 6.70 -8.34 1.27
N VAL A 10 7.25 -7.34 0.60
CA VAL A 10 6.58 -6.57 -0.45
C VAL A 10 7.28 -6.80 -1.78
N SER A 11 6.52 -6.85 -2.87
CA SER A 11 7.09 -7.01 -4.20
C SER A 11 8.02 -5.83 -4.55
N PRO A 12 9.03 -6.05 -5.41
CA PRO A 12 9.91 -4.97 -5.85
C PRO A 12 9.16 -3.80 -6.50
N VAL A 13 8.05 -4.08 -7.19
CA VAL A 13 7.19 -3.07 -7.85
C VAL A 13 6.55 -2.16 -6.81
N ILE A 14 5.90 -2.73 -5.78
CA ILE A 14 5.30 -1.95 -4.70
C ILE A 14 6.37 -1.15 -3.94
N LYS A 15 7.54 -1.75 -3.70
CA LYS A 15 8.65 -1.06 -3.03
C LYS A 15 9.10 0.19 -3.81
N ASP A 16 9.28 0.07 -5.12
CA ASP A 16 9.66 1.18 -6.00
C ASP A 16 8.57 2.27 -6.03
N LEU A 17 7.30 1.88 -6.11
CA LEU A 17 6.17 2.83 -6.09
C LEU A 17 6.11 3.62 -4.77
N VAL A 18 6.25 2.94 -3.63
CA VAL A 18 6.26 3.59 -2.31
C VAL A 18 7.48 4.52 -2.19
N GLN A 19 8.66 4.11 -2.68
CA GLN A 19 9.87 4.95 -2.69
C GLN A 19 9.68 6.23 -3.52
N LYS A 20 9.12 6.12 -4.73
CA LYS A 20 8.86 7.28 -5.60
C LYS A 20 7.87 8.26 -4.95
N LYS A 21 6.78 7.75 -4.36
CA LYS A 21 5.80 8.58 -3.65
C LYS A 21 6.40 9.26 -2.42
N ALA A 22 7.20 8.54 -1.64
CA ALA A 22 7.88 9.09 -0.46
C ALA A 22 8.78 10.27 -0.83
N LEU A 23 9.61 10.10 -1.87
CA LEU A 23 10.48 11.17 -2.38
C LEU A 23 9.69 12.38 -2.89
N ALA A 24 8.64 12.14 -3.68
CA ALA A 24 7.82 13.21 -4.26
C ALA A 24 7.11 14.07 -3.21
N HIS A 25 6.69 13.47 -2.09
CA HIS A 25 5.95 14.15 -1.03
C HIS A 25 6.79 14.53 0.20
N ARG A 26 8.10 14.29 0.17
CA ARG A 26 9.02 14.50 1.31
C ARG A 26 8.59 13.74 2.57
N LEU A 27 8.14 12.51 2.37
CA LEU A 27 7.68 11.61 3.42
C LEU A 27 8.61 10.40 3.50
N THR A 28 8.58 9.71 4.62
CA THR A 28 9.18 8.39 4.80
C THR A 28 8.29 7.31 4.16
N LEU A 29 8.86 6.13 3.89
CA LEU A 29 8.10 5.00 3.36
C LEU A 29 6.93 4.62 4.28
N LYS A 30 7.14 4.69 5.60
CA LYS A 30 6.11 4.36 6.59
C LYS A 30 4.96 5.36 6.55
N GLU A 31 5.25 6.65 6.39
CA GLU A 31 4.23 7.69 6.30
C GLU A 31 3.39 7.54 5.04
N ILE A 32 4.00 7.21 3.88
CA ILE A 32 3.24 6.93 2.65
C ILE A 32 2.31 5.74 2.82
N ILE A 33 2.80 4.64 3.38
CA ILE A 33 1.98 3.44 3.61
C ILE A 33 0.83 3.77 4.55
N TYR A 34 1.11 4.47 5.66
CA TYR A 34 0.09 4.85 6.63
C TYR A 34 -0.93 5.84 6.06
N MET A 35 -0.50 6.79 5.22
CA MET A 35 -1.41 7.67 4.49
C MET A 35 -2.32 6.89 3.55
N GLY A 36 -1.82 5.84 2.88
CA GLY A 36 -2.65 4.95 2.07
C GLY A 36 -3.74 4.26 2.90
N MET A 37 -3.40 3.77 4.09
CA MET A 37 -4.36 3.18 5.02
C MET A 37 -5.44 4.19 5.44
N LEU A 38 -5.04 5.39 5.84
CA LEU A 38 -5.98 6.46 6.22
C LEU A 38 -6.86 6.92 5.05
N ALA A 39 -6.37 6.84 3.82
CA ALA A 39 -7.16 7.15 2.64
C ALA A 39 -8.25 6.09 2.39
N ILE A 40 -7.93 4.81 2.59
CA ILE A 40 -8.90 3.70 2.50
C ILE A 40 -10.00 3.85 3.55
N ASP A 41 -9.65 4.25 4.78
CA ASP A 41 -10.62 4.46 5.86
C ASP A 41 -11.65 5.57 5.57
N LYS A 42 -11.34 6.49 4.65
CA LYS A 42 -12.24 7.57 4.23
C LYS A 42 -13.19 7.18 3.11
N LEU A 43 -12.95 6.05 2.44
CA LEU A 43 -13.84 5.53 1.40
C LEU A 43 -15.12 4.97 2.02
N ASN A 44 -16.24 5.15 1.31
CA ASN A 44 -17.48 4.44 1.63
C ASN A 44 -17.36 2.94 1.28
N GLU A 45 -18.36 2.14 1.63
CA GLU A 45 -18.32 0.68 1.44
C GLU A 45 -18.16 0.27 -0.04
N GLU A 46 -18.96 0.86 -0.93
CA GLU A 46 -18.92 0.58 -2.37
C GLU A 46 -17.58 0.96 -2.99
N GLU A 47 -17.06 2.15 -2.68
CA GLU A 47 -15.74 2.62 -3.16
C GLU A 47 -14.60 1.71 -2.67
N ARG A 48 -14.74 1.17 -1.46
CA ARG A 48 -13.73 0.29 -0.86
C ARG A 48 -13.73 -1.09 -1.50
N GLU A 49 -14.91 -1.62 -1.82
CA GLU A 49 -15.07 -2.86 -2.59
C GLU A 49 -14.51 -2.72 -4.00
N GLU A 50 -14.86 -1.66 -4.73
CA GLU A 50 -14.35 -1.41 -6.09
C GLU A 50 -12.82 -1.29 -6.09
N LEU A 51 -12.26 -0.57 -5.11
CA LEU A 51 -10.81 -0.47 -4.96
C LEU A 51 -10.17 -1.84 -4.67
N ALA A 52 -10.78 -2.66 -3.81
CA ALA A 52 -10.29 -3.98 -3.47
C ALA A 52 -10.29 -4.91 -4.68
N ASP A 53 -11.36 -4.92 -5.47
CA ASP A 53 -11.47 -5.71 -6.69
C ASP A 53 -10.42 -5.29 -7.72
N ARG A 54 -10.23 -3.99 -7.92
CA ARG A 54 -9.20 -3.48 -8.83
C ARG A 54 -7.80 -3.89 -8.41
N VAL A 55 -7.46 -3.75 -7.13
CA VAL A 55 -6.16 -4.17 -6.59
C VAL A 55 -5.98 -5.69 -6.73
N HIS A 56 -7.03 -6.48 -6.50
CA HIS A 56 -6.98 -7.93 -6.69
C HIS A 56 -6.70 -8.31 -8.16
N GLN A 57 -7.34 -7.64 -9.11
CA GLN A 57 -7.08 -7.88 -10.55
C GLN A 57 -5.62 -7.54 -10.91
N MET A 58 -5.08 -6.43 -10.42
CA MET A 58 -3.68 -6.07 -10.65
C MET A 58 -2.72 -7.15 -10.11
N GLN A 59 -3.01 -7.71 -8.94
CA GLN A 59 -2.24 -8.81 -8.35
C GLN A 59 -2.33 -10.09 -9.19
N VAL A 60 -3.53 -10.47 -9.63
CA VAL A 60 -3.76 -11.68 -10.45
C VAL A 60 -3.11 -11.56 -11.83
N ASN A 61 -3.09 -10.35 -12.40
CA ASN A 61 -2.42 -10.05 -13.67
C ASN A 61 -0.89 -9.93 -13.54
N GLY A 62 -0.34 -9.95 -12.32
CA GLY A 62 1.10 -9.81 -12.07
C GLY A 62 1.63 -8.39 -12.27
N GLU A 63 0.77 -7.38 -12.19
CA GLU A 63 1.16 -5.97 -12.27
C GLU A 63 1.81 -5.48 -10.96
N ILE A 64 1.49 -6.13 -9.83
CA ILE A 64 2.03 -5.84 -8.49
C ILE A 64 2.40 -7.10 -7.70
#